data_AF-W7Y083-F1
#
_entry.id   AF-W7Y083-F1
#
_cell.length_a   1.000
_cell.length_b   1.000
_cell.length_c   1.000
_cell.angle_alpha   90.00
_cell.angle_beta   90.00
_cell.angle_gamma   90.00
#
_symmetry.space_group_name_H-M   'P 1'
#
loop_
_entity.id
_entity.type
_entity.pdbx_description
1 polymer ?
#
loop_
_entity_poly.entity_id
_entity_poly.type
_entity_poly.pdbx_seq_one_letter_code
_entity_poly.pdbx_strand_id
1 'polypeptide(L)'
;MKTKLLTSALFIALLFSACASHKVERVSPDEAIDLSGRWNDTDSKMVAEAMVEQVLSGAWITNYMQNNNGKKPVVIVGLVYNKSHEHINANTFIKDIERTFINSGKVRLVQAADKREELRKERAAQQEFASLETAKQWGKELGADFMLNGDINSIVDTYKKERVNYYQTNLELSNLETNEIVWIGDKKIKKYINK
;
A
#
# COMPACT_ATOMS: atom_id res chain seq x y z
N MET A 1 -52.84 -2.20 -41.60
CA MET A 1 -51.43 -2.10 -42.08
C MET A 1 -50.64 -0.98 -41.43
N LYS A 2 -51.19 0.25 -41.29
CA LYS A 2 -50.48 1.40 -40.69
C LYS A 2 -50.04 1.20 -39.23
N THR A 3 -50.84 0.53 -38.40
CA THR A 3 -50.51 0.22 -37.00
C THR A 3 -49.40 -0.82 -36.85
N LYS A 4 -49.33 -1.82 -37.76
CA LYS A 4 -48.25 -2.82 -37.77
C LYS A 4 -46.90 -2.23 -38.22
N LEU A 5 -46.92 -1.25 -39.13
CA LEU A 5 -45.73 -0.48 -39.51
C LEU A 5 -45.22 0.43 -38.36
N LEU A 6 -46.13 1.10 -37.63
CA LEU A 6 -45.75 1.93 -36.48
C LEU A 6 -45.13 1.10 -35.35
N THR A 7 -45.68 -0.08 -35.04
CA THR A 7 -45.13 -0.96 -34.00
C THR A 7 -43.76 -1.53 -34.40
N SER A 8 -43.55 -1.80 -35.70
CA SER A 8 -42.27 -2.32 -36.18
C SER A 8 -41.18 -1.24 -36.22
N ALA A 9 -41.54 0.02 -36.50
CA ALA A 9 -40.61 1.15 -36.44
C ALA A 9 -40.20 1.49 -34.98
N LEU A 10 -41.12 1.37 -34.02
CA LEU A 10 -40.83 1.59 -32.60
C LEU A 10 -39.89 0.52 -32.02
N PHE A 11 -40.03 -0.74 -32.47
CA PHE A 11 -39.16 -1.85 -32.07
C PHE A 11 -37.73 -1.71 -32.61
N ILE A 12 -37.57 -1.16 -33.83
CA ILE A 12 -36.26 -0.87 -34.42
C ILE A 12 -35.57 0.30 -33.71
N ALA A 13 -36.32 1.34 -33.31
CA ALA A 13 -35.77 2.47 -32.55
C ALA A 13 -35.25 2.06 -31.14
N LEU A 14 -35.88 1.07 -30.50
CA LEU A 14 -35.43 0.50 -29.22
C LEU A 14 -34.15 -0.36 -29.34
N LEU A 15 -33.85 -0.89 -30.53
CA LEU A 15 -32.62 -1.67 -30.76
C LEU A 15 -31.37 -0.78 -30.90
N PHE A 16 -31.53 0.51 -31.22
CA PHE A 16 -30.41 1.45 -31.35
C PHE A 16 -30.01 2.15 -30.04
N SER A 17 -30.79 2.03 -28.96
CA SER A 17 -30.46 2.63 -27.66
C SER A 17 -29.65 1.72 -26.73
N ALA A 18 -29.25 0.53 -27.17
CA ALA A 18 -28.60 -0.48 -26.32
C ALA A 18 -27.06 -0.48 -26.37
N CYS A 19 -26.42 0.33 -27.20
CA CYS A 19 -24.96 0.44 -27.26
C CYS A 19 -24.46 1.61 -26.42
N ALA A 20 -24.55 1.50 -25.08
CA ALA A 20 -23.76 2.34 -24.20
C ALA A 20 -22.28 1.96 -24.38
N SER A 21 -21.53 2.74 -25.16
CA SER A 21 -20.10 2.51 -25.34
C SER A 21 -19.37 2.80 -24.03
N HIS A 22 -18.86 1.75 -23.36
CA HIS A 22 -17.95 1.95 -22.23
C HIS A 22 -16.63 2.49 -22.79
N LYS A 23 -16.34 3.77 -22.53
CA LYS A 23 -15.11 4.41 -22.97
C LYS A 23 -14.03 4.15 -21.92
N VAL A 24 -12.97 3.44 -22.30
CA VAL A 24 -11.79 3.24 -21.44
C VAL A 24 -10.75 4.26 -21.87
N GLU A 25 -10.43 5.20 -20.98
CA GLU A 25 -9.36 6.17 -21.19
C GLU A 25 -8.22 5.89 -20.22
N ARG A 26 -6.98 6.14 -20.67
CA ARG A 26 -5.83 6.11 -19.79
C ARG A 26 -5.75 7.45 -19.08
N VAL A 27 -5.92 7.42 -17.78
CA VAL A 27 -5.80 8.57 -16.89
C VAL A 27 -4.48 8.50 -16.11
N SER A 28 -4.06 9.62 -15.52
CA SER A 28 -2.85 9.63 -14.70
C SER A 28 -3.06 8.82 -13.42
N PRO A 29 -2.09 7.98 -12.99
CA PRO A 29 -2.14 7.32 -11.68
C PRO A 29 -2.17 8.27 -10.47
N ASP A 30 -1.86 9.56 -10.66
CA ASP A 30 -1.92 10.57 -9.60
C ASP A 30 -3.28 11.30 -9.55
N GLU A 31 -4.18 11.02 -10.49
CA GLU A 31 -5.51 11.62 -10.53
C GLU A 31 -6.44 10.92 -9.52
N ALA A 32 -6.97 11.69 -8.56
CA ALA A 32 -7.89 11.17 -7.56
C ALA A 32 -9.28 10.92 -8.17
N ILE A 33 -9.56 9.66 -8.51
CA ILE A 33 -10.86 9.23 -9.03
C ILE A 33 -11.53 8.29 -8.02
N ASP A 34 -12.65 8.72 -7.46
CA ASP A 34 -13.46 7.89 -6.58
C ASP A 34 -14.80 7.53 -7.23
N LEU A 35 -14.96 6.25 -7.57
CA LEU A 35 -16.17 5.73 -8.21
C LEU A 35 -17.15 5.08 -7.24
N SER A 36 -16.63 4.42 -6.19
CA SER A 36 -17.43 3.52 -5.34
C SER A 36 -17.40 3.89 -3.85
N GLY A 37 -16.55 4.84 -3.45
CA GLY A 37 -16.25 5.16 -2.06
C GLY A 37 -15.45 4.07 -1.34
N ARG A 38 -14.92 3.08 -2.07
CA ARG A 38 -14.06 2.03 -1.53
C ARG A 38 -12.62 2.52 -1.41
N TRP A 39 -11.79 1.77 -0.69
CA TRP A 39 -10.35 2.01 -0.68
C TRP A 39 -9.77 1.89 -2.09
N ASN A 40 -9.00 2.89 -2.51
CA ASN A 40 -8.34 2.91 -3.81
C ASN A 40 -6.82 3.18 -3.70
N ASP A 41 -6.17 3.26 -4.85
CA ASP A 41 -4.75 3.55 -5.00
C ASP A 41 -4.36 4.94 -4.43
N THR A 42 -5.23 5.95 -4.63
CA THR A 42 -5.01 7.29 -4.07
C THR A 42 -5.00 7.26 -2.54
N ASP A 43 -5.95 6.54 -1.92
CA ASP A 43 -5.99 6.36 -0.47
C ASP A 43 -4.73 5.64 0.02
N SER A 44 -4.31 4.57 -0.66
CA SER A 44 -3.08 3.82 -0.35
C SER A 44 -1.86 4.72 -0.29
N LYS A 45 -1.64 5.50 -1.36
CA LYS A 45 -0.50 6.42 -1.47
C LYS A 45 -0.56 7.50 -0.39
N MET A 46 -1.71 8.15 -0.22
CA MET A 46 -1.89 9.23 0.76
C MET A 46 -1.65 8.74 2.19
N VAL A 47 -2.19 7.58 2.56
CA VAL A 47 -1.98 7.01 3.89
C VAL A 47 -0.52 6.61 4.08
N ALA A 48 0.11 5.98 3.08
CA ALA A 48 1.51 5.57 3.19
C ALA A 48 2.44 6.77 3.39
N GLU A 49 2.25 7.83 2.61
CA GLU A 49 3.02 9.08 2.72
C GLU A 49 2.84 9.72 4.11
N ALA A 50 1.59 9.89 4.56
CA ALA A 50 1.30 10.48 5.87
C ALA A 50 1.85 9.63 7.03
N MET A 51 1.80 8.31 6.94
CA MET A 51 2.30 7.41 7.98
C MET A 51 3.83 7.41 8.03
N VAL A 52 4.50 7.40 6.87
CA VAL A 52 5.96 7.47 6.79
C VAL A 52 6.47 8.83 7.28
N GLU A 53 5.79 9.93 6.94
CA GLU A 53 6.11 11.25 7.49
C GLU A 53 6.02 11.25 9.02
N GLN A 54 4.91 10.74 9.57
CA GLN A 54 4.71 10.66 11.01
C GLN A 54 5.81 9.83 11.71
N VAL A 55 6.10 8.62 11.25
CA VAL A 55 7.14 7.77 11.87
C VAL A 55 8.52 8.41 11.76
N LEU A 56 8.87 9.01 10.63
CA LEU A 56 10.18 9.66 10.44
C LEU A 56 10.32 10.99 11.17
N SER A 57 9.22 11.55 11.68
CA SER A 57 9.22 12.72 12.57
C SER A 57 9.38 12.35 14.05
N GLY A 58 9.23 11.06 14.40
CA GLY A 58 9.32 10.59 15.78
C GLY A 58 10.74 10.65 16.35
N ALA A 59 10.84 10.82 17.68
CA ALA A 59 12.14 10.97 18.35
C ALA A 59 13.05 9.73 18.23
N TRP A 60 12.48 8.54 18.00
CA TRP A 60 13.20 7.27 17.90
C TRP A 60 14.36 7.32 16.89
N ILE A 61 14.17 7.98 15.74
CA ILE A 61 15.18 8.02 14.67
C ILE A 61 16.38 8.87 15.09
N THR A 62 16.11 10.03 15.69
CA THR A 62 17.14 10.94 16.19
C THR A 62 17.89 10.29 17.35
N ASN A 63 17.17 9.67 18.29
CA ASN A 63 17.75 8.96 19.42
C ASN A 63 18.63 7.80 18.95
N TYR A 64 18.15 7.00 17.99
CA TYR A 64 18.94 5.91 17.41
C TYR A 64 20.22 6.44 16.77
N MET A 65 20.12 7.47 15.93
CA MET A 65 21.28 8.05 15.26
C MET A 65 22.30 8.60 16.25
N GLN A 66 21.86 9.29 17.30
CA GLN A 66 22.75 9.81 18.35
C GLN A 66 23.48 8.67 19.07
N ASN A 67 22.77 7.60 19.41
CA ASN A 67 23.32 6.45 20.11
C ASN A 67 24.20 5.55 19.22
N ASN A 68 24.11 5.68 17.90
CA ASN A 68 24.80 4.83 16.92
C ASN A 68 25.74 5.61 15.98
N ASN A 69 26.38 6.67 16.48
CA ASN A 69 27.38 7.46 15.74
C ASN A 69 26.87 7.99 14.39
N GLY A 70 25.61 8.41 14.32
CA GLY A 70 24.98 8.95 13.12
C GLY A 70 24.59 7.89 12.07
N LYS A 71 24.72 6.59 12.37
CA LYS A 71 24.26 5.53 11.46
C LYS A 71 22.74 5.59 11.30
N LYS A 72 22.28 5.52 10.05
CA LYS A 72 20.86 5.40 9.72
C LYS A 72 20.34 4.03 10.19
N PRO A 73 19.18 3.97 10.86
CA PRO A 73 18.60 2.71 11.29
C PRO A 73 18.21 1.86 10.09
N VAL A 74 18.36 0.56 10.23
CA VAL A 74 17.92 -0.45 9.28
C VAL A 74 16.49 -0.86 9.64
N VAL A 75 15.56 -0.64 8.72
CA VAL A 75 14.13 -0.91 8.91
C VAL A 75 13.69 -1.99 7.96
N ILE A 76 12.81 -2.87 8.43
CA ILE A 76 12.05 -3.81 7.60
C ILE A 76 10.57 -3.48 7.69
N VAL A 77 9.89 -3.43 6.55
CA VAL A 77 8.42 -3.32 6.53
C VAL A 77 7.87 -4.74 6.55
N GLY A 78 7.21 -5.07 7.65
CA GLY A 78 6.57 -6.35 7.87
C GLY A 78 5.18 -6.43 7.26
N LEU A 79 4.39 -7.37 7.77
CA LEU A 79 3.01 -7.56 7.33
C LEU A 79 2.12 -6.43 7.83
N VAL A 80 1.20 -6.01 6.97
CA VAL A 80 0.05 -5.17 7.29
C VAL A 80 -1.21 -6.02 7.11
N TYR A 81 -1.94 -6.24 8.19
CA TYR A 81 -3.13 -7.10 8.16
C TYR A 81 -4.34 -6.31 7.68
N ASN A 82 -5.03 -6.83 6.66
CA ASN A 82 -6.33 -6.31 6.29
C ASN A 82 -7.41 -6.89 7.22
N LYS A 83 -7.97 -6.04 8.09
CA LYS A 83 -9.09 -6.31 8.99
C LYS A 83 -10.35 -5.55 8.57
N SER A 84 -10.38 -5.03 7.34
CA SER A 84 -11.53 -4.31 6.80
C SER A 84 -12.62 -5.25 6.29
N HIS A 85 -13.79 -4.71 5.97
CA HIS A 85 -14.91 -5.43 5.36
C HIS A 85 -14.70 -5.68 3.86
N GLU A 86 -13.57 -5.25 3.30
CA GLU A 86 -13.27 -5.39 1.89
C GLU A 86 -11.91 -6.01 1.60
N HIS A 87 -11.73 -6.47 0.36
CA HIS A 87 -10.46 -7.01 -0.09
C HIS A 87 -9.51 -5.87 -0.49
N ILE A 88 -8.73 -5.38 0.48
CA ILE A 88 -7.63 -4.44 0.27
C ILE A 88 -6.35 -5.24 0.01
N ASN A 89 -5.67 -4.94 -1.09
CA ASN A 89 -4.35 -5.49 -1.35
C ASN A 89 -3.30 -4.80 -0.47
N ALA A 90 -3.06 -5.34 0.72
CA ALA A 90 -2.07 -4.81 1.65
C ALA A 90 -0.64 -4.76 1.06
N ASN A 91 -0.32 -5.59 0.06
CA ASN A 91 0.99 -5.54 -0.58
C ASN A 91 1.22 -4.23 -1.33
N THR A 92 0.19 -3.65 -1.97
CA THR A 92 0.30 -2.35 -2.63
C THR A 92 0.67 -1.27 -1.61
N PHE A 93 -0.05 -1.27 -0.48
CA PHE A 93 0.20 -0.34 0.62
C PHE A 93 1.59 -0.50 1.25
N ILE A 94 2.04 -1.74 1.49
CA ILE A 94 3.40 -2.05 1.95
C ILE A 94 4.43 -1.48 0.96
N LYS A 95 4.23 -1.62 -0.36
CA LYS A 95 5.14 -1.07 -1.37
C LYS A 95 5.15 0.44 -1.43
N ASP A 96 4.02 1.08 -1.16
CA ASP A 96 3.98 2.53 -1.04
C ASP A 96 4.78 3.01 0.17
N ILE A 97 4.66 2.34 1.33
CA ILE A 97 5.48 2.62 2.52
C ILE A 97 6.97 2.43 2.22
N GLU A 98 7.36 1.29 1.65
CA GLU A 98 8.76 0.99 1.30
C GLU A 98 9.35 2.07 0.38
N ARG A 99 8.59 2.48 -0.64
CA ARG A 99 9.01 3.53 -1.59
C ARG A 99 9.19 4.87 -0.88
N THR A 100 8.26 5.27 -0.03
CA THR A 100 8.35 6.54 0.71
C THR A 100 9.52 6.53 1.69
N PHE A 101 9.80 5.41 2.36
CA PHE A 101 11.01 5.28 3.19
C PHE A 101 12.29 5.45 2.40
N ILE A 102 12.41 4.78 1.25
CA ILE A 102 13.59 4.91 0.37
C ILE A 102 13.75 6.37 -0.07
N ASN A 103 12.67 7.01 -0.52
CA ASN A 103 12.67 8.39 -0.98
C ASN A 103 13.04 9.38 0.12
N SER A 104 12.68 9.10 1.37
CA SER A 104 13.07 9.95 2.51
C SER A 104 14.59 10.00 2.73
N GLY A 105 15.31 8.93 2.36
CA GLY A 105 16.73 8.78 2.60
C GLY A 105 17.14 8.73 4.08
N LYS A 106 16.21 8.74 5.04
CA LYS A 106 16.50 8.78 6.48
C LYS A 106 16.80 7.42 7.10
N VAL A 107 16.32 6.35 6.47
CA VAL A 107 16.47 4.96 6.93
C VAL A 107 17.09 4.09 5.85
N ARG A 108 17.59 2.91 6.23
CA ARG A 108 18.05 1.87 5.30
C ARG A 108 17.00 0.76 5.27
N LEU A 109 16.34 0.57 4.15
CA LEU A 109 15.33 -0.47 4.02
C LEU A 109 15.96 -1.82 3.63
N VAL A 110 15.54 -2.90 4.27
CA VAL A 110 15.87 -4.28 3.88
C VAL A 110 14.63 -5.06 3.48
N GLN A 111 14.82 -6.13 2.71
CA GLN A 111 13.73 -6.96 2.20
C GLN A 111 13.01 -7.74 3.32
N ALA A 112 11.70 -7.89 3.18
CA ALA A 112 10.87 -8.80 3.98
C ALA A 112 11.23 -10.28 3.75
N ALA A 113 10.75 -11.18 4.61
CA ALA A 113 11.16 -12.59 4.66
C ALA A 113 11.16 -13.30 3.29
N ASP A 114 10.02 -13.32 2.59
CA ASP A 114 9.87 -14.08 1.34
C ASP A 114 10.85 -13.62 0.24
N LYS A 115 11.07 -12.30 0.15
CA LYS A 115 11.99 -11.73 -0.85
C LYS A 115 13.46 -11.95 -0.48
N ARG A 116 13.79 -12.09 0.80
CA ARG A 116 15.16 -12.42 1.23
C ARG A 116 15.56 -13.82 0.78
N GLU A 117 14.62 -14.76 0.73
CA GLU A 117 14.92 -16.12 0.29
C GLU A 117 15.30 -16.15 -1.20
N GLU A 118 14.59 -15.41 -2.05
CA GLU A 118 14.97 -15.26 -3.46
C GLU A 118 16.35 -14.62 -3.64
N LEU A 119 16.70 -13.63 -2.81
CA LEU A 119 18.06 -13.05 -2.83
C LEU A 119 19.15 -14.02 -2.40
N ARG A 120 18.85 -14.95 -1.48
CA ARG A 120 19.80 -15.99 -1.06
C ARG A 120 20.00 -17.04 -2.14
N LYS A 121 18.93 -17.44 -2.84
CA LYS A 121 19.02 -18.32 -4.02
C LYS A 121 19.89 -17.70 -5.11
N GLU A 122 19.67 -16.43 -5.42
CA GLU A 122 20.50 -15.68 -6.36
C GLU A 122 21.98 -15.64 -5.91
N ARG A 123 22.24 -15.39 -4.63
CA ARG A 123 23.60 -15.39 -4.08
C ARG A 123 24.26 -16.79 -4.16
N ALA A 124 23.49 -17.85 -3.98
CA ALA A 124 23.96 -19.22 -4.16
C ALA A 124 24.34 -19.49 -5.62
N ALA A 125 23.48 -19.09 -6.57
CA ALA A 125 23.78 -19.19 -7.99
C ALA A 125 25.05 -18.40 -8.37
N GLN A 126 25.28 -17.23 -7.77
CA GLN A 126 26.53 -16.48 -7.97
C GLN A 126 27.78 -17.25 -7.52
N GLN A 127 27.70 -18.10 -6.48
CA GLN A 127 28.87 -18.89 -6.07
C GLN A 127 29.25 -19.94 -7.11
N GLU A 128 28.29 -20.40 -7.90
CA GLU A 128 28.48 -21.44 -8.92
C GLU A 128 28.85 -20.84 -10.28
N PHE A 129 28.23 -19.71 -10.66
CA PHE A 129 28.28 -19.20 -12.03
C PHE A 129 28.97 -17.84 -12.20
N ALA A 130 29.09 -17.02 -11.14
CA ALA A 130 29.71 -15.70 -11.25
C ALA A 130 31.23 -15.79 -11.02
N SER A 131 31.97 -14.80 -11.55
CA SER A 131 33.40 -14.68 -11.28
C SER A 131 33.66 -14.41 -9.79
N LEU A 132 34.78 -14.92 -9.27
CA LEU A 132 35.16 -14.77 -7.86
C LEU A 132 35.21 -13.30 -7.40
N GLU A 133 35.60 -12.37 -8.28
CA GLU A 133 35.68 -10.94 -7.99
C GLU A 133 34.31 -10.29 -7.80
N THR A 134 33.28 -10.81 -8.48
CA THR A 134 31.94 -10.22 -8.49
C THR A 134 30.96 -10.86 -7.51
N ALA A 135 31.18 -12.15 -7.18
CA ALA A 135 30.30 -12.95 -6.35
C ALA A 135 30.12 -12.33 -4.96
N LYS A 136 28.87 -12.27 -4.46
CA LYS A 136 28.58 -11.70 -3.14
C LYS A 136 28.79 -12.71 -2.03
N GLN A 137 29.37 -12.24 -0.92
CA GLN A 137 29.68 -13.06 0.25
C GLN A 137 28.44 -13.40 1.07
N TRP A 138 28.43 -14.60 1.65
CA TRP A 138 27.46 -15.01 2.68
C TRP A 138 27.70 -14.28 4.01
N GLY A 139 26.66 -14.22 4.85
CA GLY A 139 26.74 -13.60 6.19
C GLY A 139 26.91 -12.07 6.18
N LYS A 140 26.69 -11.42 5.03
CA LYS A 140 26.75 -9.95 4.87
C LYS A 140 25.37 -9.30 4.73
N GLU A 141 24.30 -10.02 5.00
CA GLU A 141 22.96 -9.44 5.09
C GLU A 141 22.90 -8.45 6.26
N LEU A 142 22.29 -7.30 6.03
CA LEU A 142 22.08 -6.32 7.08
C LEU A 142 20.96 -6.83 8.01
N GLY A 143 21.25 -6.90 9.31
CA GLY A 143 20.22 -7.05 10.33
C GLY A 143 19.37 -5.80 10.38
N ALA A 144 18.04 -5.97 10.46
CA ALA A 144 17.14 -4.87 10.73
C ALA A 144 17.21 -4.54 12.23
N ASP A 145 17.23 -3.25 12.56
CA ASP A 145 17.13 -2.73 13.92
C ASP A 145 15.66 -2.63 14.34
N PHE A 146 14.79 -2.25 13.39
CA PHE A 146 13.37 -2.05 13.63
C PHE A 146 12.50 -2.74 12.59
N MET A 147 11.31 -3.12 13.02
CA MET A 147 10.26 -3.66 12.16
C MET A 147 9.00 -2.81 12.26
N LEU A 148 8.47 -2.41 11.10
CA LEU A 148 7.19 -1.71 10.99
C LEU A 148 6.09 -2.71 10.62
N ASN A 149 5.04 -2.79 11.42
CA ASN A 149 3.85 -3.61 11.16
C ASN A 149 2.59 -2.77 11.31
N GLY A 150 1.44 -3.36 10.96
CA GLY A 150 0.18 -2.72 11.28
C GLY A 150 -1.06 -3.44 10.77
N ASP A 151 -2.16 -2.72 10.75
CA ASP A 151 -3.42 -3.19 10.21
C ASP A 151 -4.27 -2.07 9.58
N ILE A 152 -5.18 -2.48 8.70
CA ILE A 152 -6.18 -1.61 8.09
C ILE A 152 -7.55 -2.12 8.51
N ASN A 153 -8.32 -1.28 9.20
CA ASN A 153 -9.68 -1.55 9.66
C ASN A 153 -10.67 -0.69 8.89
N SER A 154 -11.94 -1.12 8.90
CA SER A 154 -13.01 -0.30 8.34
C SER A 154 -14.30 -0.41 9.16
N ILE A 155 -15.11 0.62 9.12
CA ILE A 155 -16.48 0.64 9.64
C ILE A 155 -17.37 1.17 8.52
N VAL A 156 -18.43 0.42 8.18
CA VAL A 156 -19.40 0.80 7.17
C VAL A 156 -20.73 1.10 7.85
N ASP A 157 -21.24 2.29 7.62
CA ASP A 157 -22.58 2.70 8.05
C ASP A 157 -23.42 3.00 6.80
N THR A 158 -24.67 2.54 6.76
CA THR A 158 -25.54 2.70 5.60
C THR A 158 -26.98 2.94 6.06
N TYR A 159 -27.57 4.04 5.58
CA TYR A 159 -28.96 4.38 5.81
C TYR A 159 -29.61 4.88 4.52
N LYS A 160 -30.68 4.22 4.08
CA LYS A 160 -31.36 4.49 2.80
C LYS A 160 -30.38 4.48 1.61
N LYS A 161 -30.12 5.65 1.00
CA LYS A 161 -29.23 5.84 -0.16
C LYS A 161 -27.90 6.48 0.23
N GLU A 162 -27.65 6.64 1.51
CA GLU A 162 -26.44 7.23 2.08
C GLU A 162 -25.59 6.13 2.69
N ARG A 163 -24.29 6.22 2.47
CA ARG A 163 -23.30 5.30 3.04
C ARG A 163 -22.10 6.08 3.51
N VAL A 164 -21.56 5.69 4.65
CA VAL A 164 -20.28 6.18 5.17
C VAL A 164 -19.32 5.00 5.27
N ASN A 165 -18.19 5.09 4.57
CA ASN A 165 -17.08 4.17 4.74
C ASN A 165 -15.99 4.88 5.54
N TYR A 166 -15.71 4.39 6.74
CA TYR A 166 -14.59 4.83 7.57
C TYR A 166 -13.48 3.79 7.47
N TYR A 167 -12.25 4.25 7.28
CA TYR A 167 -11.04 3.45 7.26
C TYR A 167 -10.07 3.97 8.30
N GLN A 168 -9.38 3.07 8.98
CA GLN A 168 -8.32 3.40 9.91
C GLN A 168 -7.14 2.46 9.71
N THR A 169 -5.99 3.05 9.43
CA THR A 169 -4.72 2.34 9.35
C THR A 169 -3.93 2.64 10.60
N ASN A 170 -3.50 1.59 11.31
CA ASN A 170 -2.61 1.69 12.46
C ASN A 170 -1.27 1.08 12.08
N LEU A 171 -0.16 1.76 12.38
CA LEU A 171 1.18 1.21 12.23
C LEU A 171 1.97 1.35 13.54
N GLU A 172 2.84 0.38 13.78
CA GLU A 172 3.70 0.29 14.95
C GLU A 172 5.13 -0.03 14.49
N LEU A 173 6.09 0.69 15.04
CA LEU A 173 7.51 0.46 14.83
C LEU A 173 8.12 -0.12 16.11
N SER A 174 8.63 -1.33 16.02
CA SER A 174 9.20 -2.04 17.16
C SER A 174 10.69 -2.25 16.98
N ASN A 175 11.45 -2.09 18.07
CA ASN A 175 12.85 -2.50 18.15
C ASN A 175 12.92 -4.04 18.14
N LEU A 176 13.67 -4.62 17.20
CA LEU A 176 13.73 -6.07 17.01
C LEU A 176 14.50 -6.80 18.10
N GLU A 177 15.41 -6.13 18.80
CA GLU A 177 16.19 -6.73 19.88
C GLU A 177 15.41 -6.73 21.21
N THR A 178 14.74 -5.62 21.52
CA THR A 178 14.07 -5.42 22.82
C THR A 178 12.56 -5.68 22.79
N ASN A 179 11.95 -5.81 21.61
CA ASN A 179 10.50 -5.83 21.40
C ASN A 179 9.77 -4.57 21.88
N GLU A 180 10.49 -3.48 22.13
CA GLU A 180 9.90 -2.20 22.52
C GLU A 180 9.22 -1.53 21.31
N ILE A 181 7.97 -1.10 21.46
CA ILE A 181 7.31 -0.23 20.49
C ILE A 181 7.87 1.19 20.70
N VAL A 182 8.69 1.65 19.75
CA VAL A 182 9.34 2.98 19.81
C VAL A 182 8.51 4.06 19.11
N TRP A 183 7.52 3.66 18.32
CA TRP A 183 6.56 4.56 17.70
C TRP A 183 5.27 3.82 17.36
N ILE A 184 4.14 4.51 17.50
CA ILE A 184 2.81 4.09 17.06
C ILE A 184 2.12 5.29 16.44
N GLY A 185 1.39 5.06 15.36
CA GLY A 185 0.61 6.10 14.70
C GLY A 185 -0.61 5.54 13.99
N ASP A 186 -1.50 6.45 13.63
CA ASP A 186 -2.69 6.11 12.86
C ASP A 186 -3.01 7.15 11.79
N LYS A 187 -3.78 6.72 10.80
CA LYS A 187 -4.40 7.60 9.80
C LYS A 187 -5.80 7.12 9.53
N LYS A 188 -6.72 8.09 9.47
CA LYS A 188 -8.15 7.86 9.28
C LYS A 188 -8.60 8.47 7.96
N ILE A 189 -9.46 7.76 7.23
CA ILE A 189 -10.17 8.24 6.05
C ILE A 189 -11.66 8.01 6.27
N LYS A 190 -12.49 9.01 5.93
CA LYS A 190 -13.94 8.90 6.01
C LYS A 190 -14.54 9.36 4.69
N LYS A 191 -15.23 8.45 4.00
CA LYS A 191 -15.87 8.70 2.71
C LYS A 191 -17.38 8.68 2.89
N TYR A 192 -18.04 9.76 2.48
CA TYR A 192 -19.49 9.86 2.44
C TYR A 192 -19.95 9.66 1.01
N ILE A 193 -20.83 8.68 0.80
CA ILE A 193 -21.37 8.28 -0.48
C ILE A 193 -22.87 8.58 -0.45
N ASN A 194 -23.27 9.57 -1.24
CA ASN A 194 -24.67 9.85 -1.54
C ASN A 194 -24.94 9.59 -3.02
N LYS A 195 -26.22 9.37 -3.32
CA LYS A 195 -26.72 9.27 -4.70
C LYS A 195 -26.91 10.65 -5.30
#